data_AF-A0A7V1BWZ0-F1
#
_entry.id   AF-A0A7V1BWZ0-F1
#
_cell.length_a   1.000
_cell.length_b   1.000
_cell.length_c   1.000
_cell.angle_alpha   90.00
_cell.angle_beta   90.00
_cell.angle_gamma   90.00
#
_symmetry.space_group_name_H-M   'P 1'
#
loop_
_entity.id
_entity.type
_entity.pdbx_description
1 polymer ?
#
loop_
_entity_poly.entity_id
_entity_poly.type
_entity_poly.pdbx_seq_one_letter_code
_entity_poly.pdbx_strand_id
1 'polypeptide(L)'
;MDDDLEKTCEFLRGQIRDIGVCILVLKKHEDFKNDQVFIGQHNEMMSNIMLSYRHLEDARMRLGKVMQQIQGGVSILDKIKEGGVNKAK
;
A
#
# COMPACT_ATOMS: atom_id res chain seq x y z
N MET A 1 -1.99 28.03 -4.98
CA MET A 1 -1.35 26.79 -5.42
C MET A 1 -2.24 26.26 -6.52
N ASP A 2 -1.83 26.36 -7.78
CA ASP A 2 -2.34 25.42 -8.78
C ASP A 2 -1.69 24.08 -8.43
N ASP A 3 -2.29 23.39 -7.46
CA ASP A 3 -1.79 22.11 -7.01
C ASP A 3 -2.09 21.09 -8.12
N ASP A 4 -1.02 20.69 -8.78
CA ASP A 4 -1.00 19.54 -9.65
C ASP A 4 -1.49 18.32 -8.85
N LEU A 5 -2.75 17.96 -9.06
CA LEU A 5 -3.42 16.87 -8.35
C LEU A 5 -2.69 15.55 -8.54
N GLU A 6 -2.06 15.34 -9.70
CA GLU A 6 -1.27 14.15 -9.98
C GLU A 6 -0.03 14.09 -9.09
N LYS A 7 0.74 15.19 -9.02
CA LYS A 7 1.89 15.29 -8.10
C LYS A 7 1.49 15.12 -6.64
N THR A 8 0.33 15.66 -6.27
CA THR A 8 -0.21 15.52 -4.91
C THR A 8 -0.54 14.05 -4.60
N CYS A 9 -1.17 13.34 -5.54
CA CYS A 9 -1.44 11.91 -5.39
C CYS A 9 -0.14 11.08 -5.29
N GLU A 10 0.86 11.38 -6.12
CA GLU A 10 2.17 10.71 -6.10
C GLU A 10 2.84 10.89 -4.73
N PHE A 11 2.89 12.13 -4.24
CA PHE A 11 3.45 12.46 -2.93
C PHE A 11 2.75 11.71 -1.80
N LEU A 12 1.42 11.75 -1.75
CA LEU A 12 0.64 11.05 -0.72
C LEU A 12 0.82 9.53 -0.80
N ARG A 13 0.90 8.95 -2.00
CA ARG A 13 1.18 7.51 -2.19
C ARG A 13 2.55 7.13 -1.62
N GLY A 14 3.55 8.00 -1.76
CA GLY A 14 4.86 7.85 -1.14
C GLY A 14 4.76 7.83 0.38
N GLN A 15 4.13 8.84 0.98
CA GLN A 15 3.94 8.91 2.43
C GLN A 15 3.19 7.71 3.00
N ILE A 16 2.11 7.28 2.33
CA ILE A 16 1.33 6.11 2.74
C ILE A 16 2.20 4.83 2.72
N ARG A 17 3.05 4.67 1.70
CA ARG A 17 3.99 3.54 1.63
C ARG A 17 4.96 3.56 2.80
N ASP A 18 5.55 4.71 3.10
CA ASP A 18 6.54 4.86 4.17
C ASP A 18 5.91 4.55 5.53
N ILE A 19 4.72 5.09 5.80
CA ILE A 19 3.94 4.76 7.00
C ILE A 19 3.61 3.26 7.03
N GLY A 20 3.21 2.67 5.89
CA GLY A 20 2.93 1.24 5.78
C GLY A 20 4.12 0.36 6.18
N VAL A 21 5.34 0.74 5.80
CA VAL A 21 6.57 0.06 6.25
C VAL A 21 6.75 0.19 7.76
N CYS A 22 6.56 1.39 8.32
CA CYS A 22 6.64 1.61 9.77
C CYS A 22 5.62 0.75 10.54
N ILE A 23 4.38 0.61 10.03
CA ILE A 23 3.35 -0.26 10.63
C ILE A 23 3.80 -1.72 10.63
N LEU A 24 4.39 -2.22 9.54
CA LEU A 24 4.88 -3.61 9.48
C LEU A 24 6.04 -3.89 10.44
N VAL A 25 6.85 -2.87 10.78
CA VAL A 25 7.93 -3.00 11.78
C VAL A 25 7.36 -3.28 13.18
N LEU A 26 6.15 -2.80 13.51
CA LEU A 26 5.52 -3.04 14.81
C LEU A 26 5.37 -4.53 15.13
N LYS A 27 5.26 -5.39 14.12
CA LYS A 27 5.20 -6.86 14.29
C LYS A 27 6.46 -7.46 14.94
N LYS A 28 7.55 -6.70 14.99
CA LYS A 28 8.83 -7.09 15.60
C LYS A 28 9.06 -6.46 16.98
N HIS A 29 8.07 -5.75 17.51
CA HIS A 29 8.18 -5.10 18.82
C HIS A 29 8.38 -6.15 19.93
N GLU A 30 9.17 -5.80 20.95
CA GLU A 30 9.51 -6.69 22.06
C GLU A 30 8.27 -7.15 22.86
N ASP A 31 7.18 -6.37 22.85
CA ASP A 31 5.93 -6.75 23.51
C ASP A 31 5.37 -8.10 23.03
N PHE A 32 5.62 -8.49 21.79
CA PHE A 32 5.19 -9.79 21.27
C PHE A 32 5.95 -10.98 21.89
N LYS A 33 7.03 -10.73 22.64
CA LYS A 33 7.81 -11.74 23.37
C LYS A 33 7.46 -11.79 24.85
N ASN A 34 6.72 -10.82 25.37
CA ASN A 34 6.31 -10.77 26.76
C ASN A 34 5.15 -11.73 27.02
N ASP A 35 4.83 -11.95 28.30
CA ASP A 35 3.66 -12.74 28.67
C ASP A 35 2.37 -12.02 28.26
N GLN A 36 1.41 -12.81 27.77
CA GLN A 36 0.09 -12.30 27.44
C GLN A 36 -0.75 -12.13 28.71
N VAL A 37 -1.48 -11.02 28.79
CA VAL A 37 -2.47 -10.75 29.84
C VAL A 37 -3.68 -11.68 29.72
N PHE A 38 -4.05 -12.03 28.48
CA PHE A 38 -5.13 -12.97 28.19
C PHE A 38 -4.84 -13.79 26.93
N ILE A 39 -5.48 -14.96 26.83
CA ILE A 39 -5.31 -15.87 25.69
C ILE A 39 -5.72 -15.16 24.39
N GLY A 40 -4.78 -15.04 23.45
CA GLY A 40 -5.03 -14.48 22.12
C GLY A 40 -4.72 -12.99 21.96
N GLN A 41 -4.29 -12.29 23.01
CA GLN A 41 -3.92 -10.87 22.97
C GLN A 41 -2.95 -10.54 21.81
N HIS A 42 -1.86 -11.31 21.66
CA HIS A 42 -0.88 -11.06 20.59
C HIS A 42 -1.47 -11.32 19.20
N ASN A 43 -2.35 -12.30 19.06
CA ASN A 43 -3.02 -12.56 17.77
C ASN A 43 -3.93 -11.39 17.38
N GLU A 44 -4.64 -10.82 18.34
CA GLU A 44 -5.49 -9.65 18.13
C GLU A 44 -4.65 -8.42 17.76
N MET A 45 -3.54 -8.17 18.46
CA MET A 45 -2.59 -7.10 18.13
C MET A 45 -2.03 -7.26 16.71
N MET A 46 -1.58 -8.46 16.36
CA MET A 46 -1.05 -8.78 15.04
C MET A 46 -2.09 -8.59 13.94
N SER A 47 -3.33 -8.99 14.20
CA SER A 47 -4.45 -8.83 13.28
C SER A 47 -4.75 -7.36 13.01
N ASN A 48 -4.77 -6.54 14.05
CA ASN A 48 -4.98 -5.09 13.92
C ASN A 48 -3.84 -4.40 13.15
N ILE A 49 -2.58 -4.73 13.44
CA ILE A 49 -1.44 -4.20 12.67
C ILE A 49 -1.58 -4.53 11.17
N MET A 50 -1.94 -5.78 10.84
CA MET A 50 -2.12 -6.20 9.45
C MET A 50 -3.33 -5.53 8.78
N LEU A 51 -4.42 -5.30 9.51
CA LEU A 51 -5.58 -4.56 9.01
C LEU A 51 -5.24 -3.08 8.75
N SER A 52 -4.51 -2.42 9.64
CA SER A 52 -4.03 -1.06 9.44
C SER A 52 -3.16 -0.96 8.19
N TYR A 53 -2.19 -1.86 8.01
CA TYR A 53 -1.37 -1.92 6.79
C TYR A 53 -2.23 -2.13 5.54
N ARG A 54 -3.23 -3.02 5.58
CA ARG A 54 -4.12 -3.27 4.45
C ARG A 54 -4.91 -2.02 4.05
N HIS A 55 -5.42 -1.26 5.02
CA HIS A 55 -6.14 -0.02 4.73
C HIS A 55 -5.24 1.06 4.12
N LEU A 56 -3.97 1.14 4.54
CA LEU A 56 -3.00 2.03 3.91
C LEU A 56 -2.75 1.63 2.45
N GLU A 57 -2.51 0.36 2.16
CA GLU A 57 -2.33 -0.10 0.77
C GLU A 57 -3.58 0.13 -0.09
N ASP A 58 -4.76 -0.06 0.49
CA ASP A 58 -6.05 0.17 -0.16
C ASP A 58 -6.28 1.66 -0.51
N ALA A 59 -5.89 2.56 0.39
CA ALA A 59 -5.87 4.01 0.15
C ALA A 59 -4.85 4.39 -0.92
N ARG A 60 -3.63 3.83 -0.85
CA ARG A 60 -2.57 4.03 -1.85
C ARG A 60 -3.07 3.63 -3.23
N MET A 61 -3.68 2.46 -3.38
CA MET A 61 -4.23 1.96 -4.64
C MET A 61 -5.32 2.89 -5.21
N ARG A 62 -6.23 3.41 -4.37
CA ARG A 62 -7.27 4.37 -4.80
C ARG A 62 -6.67 5.65 -5.37
N LEU A 63 -5.63 6.20 -4.74
CA LEU A 63 -4.92 7.35 -5.29
C LEU A 63 -4.28 7.04 -6.66
N GLY A 64 -3.82 5.80 -6.87
CA GLY A 64 -3.34 5.36 -8.18
C GLY A 64 -4.42 5.37 -9.26
N LYS A 65 -5.68 5.06 -8.90
CA LYS A 65 -6.82 5.16 -9.82
C LYS A 65 -7.15 6.61 -10.17
N VAL A 66 -7.01 7.54 -9.22
CA VAL A 66 -7.17 8.98 -9.50
C VAL A 66 -6.16 9.43 -10.55
N MET A 67 -4.88 9.10 -10.36
CA MET A 67 -3.82 9.39 -11.33
C MET A 67 -4.08 8.75 -12.70
N GLN A 68 -4.55 7.50 -12.73
CA GLN A 68 -4.92 6.82 -13.98
C GLN A 68 -5.98 7.61 -14.76
N GLN A 69 -6.98 8.18 -14.09
CA GLN A 69 -8.00 9.01 -14.75
C GLN A 69 -7.42 10.32 -15.29
N ILE A 70 -6.50 10.95 -14.56
CA ILE A 70 -5.78 12.14 -15.03
C ILE A 70 -4.98 11.82 -16.32
N GLN A 71 -4.35 10.65 -16.37
CA GLN A 71 -3.53 10.18 -17.50
C GLN A 71 -4.33 9.58 -18.67
N GLY A 72 -5.64 9.84 -18.78
CA GLY A 72 -6.47 9.35 -19.88
C GLY A 72 -6.99 7.91 -19.71
N GLY A 73 -7.04 7.40 -18.48
CA GLY A 73 -7.68 6.13 -18.15
C GLY A 73 -6.81 4.89 -18.37
N VAL A 74 -5.59 5.02 -18.89
CA VAL A 74 -4.69 3.89 -19.18
C VAL A 74 -3.91 3.50 -17.92
N SER A 75 -4.00 2.23 -17.50
CA SER A 75 -3.19 1.76 -16.38
C SER A 75 -1.71 1.73 -16.78
N ILE A 76 -0.81 2.14 -15.90
CA ILE A 76 0.63 1.95 -16.10
C ILE A 76 0.97 0.47 -16.35
N LEU A 77 0.18 -0.48 -15.82
CA LEU A 77 0.35 -1.91 -16.07
C LEU A 77 -0.06 -2.34 -17.48
N ASP A 78 -0.93 -1.58 -18.16
CA ASP A 78 -1.34 -1.88 -19.53
C ASP A 78 -0.20 -1.54 -20.51
N LYS A 79 0.62 -0.53 -20.20
CA LYS A 79 1.79 -0.13 -21.00
C LYS A 79 2.90 -1.19 -21.07
N ILE A 80 2.93 -2.16 -20.15
CA ILE A 80 3.97 -3.22 -20.12
C ILE A 80 3.66 -4.34 -21.13
N LYS A 81 2.41 -4.50 -21.57
CA LYS A 81 2.02 -5.60 -22.47
C LYS A 81 2.43 -5.41 -23.93
N GLU A 82 2.79 -4.20 -24.35
CA GLU A 82 3.17 -3.91 -25.75
C GLU A 82 4.65 -4.20 -26.08
N GLY A 83 5.36 -4.96 -25.24
CA GLY A 83 6.75 -5.41 -25.48
C GLY A 83 6.94 -6.94 -25.58
N GLY A 84 5.87 -7.73 -25.46
CA GLY A 84 5.95 -9.19 -25.49
C GLY A 84 5.99 -9.73 -26.91
N VAL A 85 7.19 -10.03 -27.41
CA VAL A 85 7.38 -10.77 -28.67
C VAL A 85 6.56 -12.06 -28.64
N ASN A 86 5.58 -12.14 -29.53
CA ASN A 86 4.77 -13.32 -29.78
C ASN A 86 5.69 -14.41 -30.36
N LYS A 87 6.15 -15.36 -29.55
CA LYS A 87 6.75 -16.60 -30.08
C LYS A 87 5.64 -17.60 -30.32
N ALA A 88 5.21 -17.67 -31.57
CA ALA A 88 4.41 -18.76 -32.08
C ALA A 88 5.13 -20.11 -31.86
N LYS A 89 4.41 -21.07 -31.30
CA LYS A 89 4.56 -22.51 -31.55
C LYS A 89 3.19 -23.15 -31.47
#